data_AF-A0A1E3NN59-F1
#
_entry.id   AF-A0A1E3NN59-F1
#
_cell.length_a   1.000
_cell.length_b   1.000
_cell.length_c   1.000
_cell.angle_alpha   90.00
_cell.angle_beta   90.00
_cell.angle_gamma   90.00
#
_symmetry.space_group_name_H-M   'P 1'
#
loop_
_entity.id
_entity.type
_entity.pdbx_description
1 polymer ?
#
loop_
_entity_poly.entity_id
_entity_poly.type
_entity_poly.pdbx_seq_one_letter_code
_entity_poly.pdbx_strand_id
1 'polypeptide(L)'
;MTDIQLPALATGYYSGGESEDEDTKDSLVDELTKPRKNRRGQRARQKIWEKKYGSGAKHVVKQHERAKSDRERLRLEFEARQEKRDRKQQEREEREKVRAEKMKKQQERE
;
A
#
# COMPACT_ATOMS: atom_id res chain seq x y z
N MET A 1 45.73 -74.93 46.47
CA MET A 1 44.77 -73.83 46.29
C MET A 1 45.61 -72.57 46.09
N THR A 2 45.65 -72.06 44.86
CA THR A 2 46.41 -70.86 44.50
C THR A 2 45.40 -69.78 44.18
N ASP A 3 45.33 -68.74 45.02
CA ASP A 3 44.47 -67.59 44.81
C ASP A 3 44.95 -66.79 43.59
N ILE A 4 44.06 -66.67 42.60
CA ILE A 4 44.31 -65.88 41.40
C ILE A 4 43.91 -64.43 41.72
N GLN A 5 44.90 -63.55 41.83
CA GLN A 5 44.68 -62.11 42.02
C GLN A 5 44.29 -61.48 40.67
N LEU A 6 43.01 -61.14 40.49
CA LEU A 6 42.54 -60.40 39.32
C LEU A 6 42.76 -58.88 39.54
N PRO A 7 43.28 -58.13 38.56
CA PRO A 7 43.43 -56.68 38.66
C PRO A 7 42.06 -55.99 38.74
N ALA A 8 42.00 -54.88 39.48
CA ALA A 8 40.78 -54.10 39.65
C ALA A 8 40.22 -53.61 38.31
N LEU A 9 38.89 -53.67 38.18
CA LEU A 9 38.13 -53.26 37.00
C LEU A 9 38.48 -51.80 36.63
N ALA A 10 39.00 -51.57 35.43
CA ALA A 10 39.25 -50.22 34.94
C ALA A 10 37.91 -49.47 34.83
N THR A 11 37.79 -48.35 35.54
CA THR A 11 36.61 -47.47 35.51
C THR A 11 36.55 -46.78 34.14
N GLY A 12 35.89 -47.42 33.17
CA GLY A 12 35.79 -46.88 31.82
C GLY A 12 34.75 -47.53 30.91
N TYR A 13 33.93 -48.46 31.39
CA TYR A 13 32.81 -48.98 30.60
C TYR A 13 31.58 -48.11 30.81
N TYR A 14 31.34 -47.17 29.90
CA TYR A 14 30.07 -46.46 29.78
C TYR A 14 29.17 -47.27 28.83
N SER A 15 28.20 -47.98 29.39
CA SER A 15 27.11 -48.55 28.60
C SER A 15 26.19 -47.39 28.21
N GLY A 16 26.38 -46.86 27.01
CA GLY A 16 25.49 -45.86 26.41
C GLY A 16 24.15 -46.47 26.00
N GLY A 17 23.52 -47.20 26.92
CA GLY A 17 22.19 -47.75 26.76
C GLY A 17 21.32 -47.13 27.82
N GLU A 18 20.62 -46.06 27.42
CA GLU A 18 19.29 -45.61 27.84
C GLU A 18 19.20 -44.12 27.44
N SER A 19 18.39 -43.85 26.41
CA SER A 19 17.74 -42.56 26.15
C SER A 19 18.59 -41.42 25.57
N GLU A 20 18.67 -41.28 24.23
CA GLU A 20 18.74 -39.96 23.52
C GLU A 20 18.81 -40.12 21.99
N ASP A 21 17.73 -40.53 21.32
CA ASP A 21 17.68 -40.47 19.83
C ASP A 21 16.34 -39.94 19.29
N GLU A 22 15.57 -39.20 20.09
CA GLU A 22 14.45 -38.40 19.57
C GLU A 22 14.67 -36.88 19.73
N ASP A 23 15.60 -36.47 20.60
CA ASP A 23 15.98 -35.07 20.82
C ASP A 23 17.16 -34.59 19.95
N THR A 24 17.74 -35.47 19.11
CA THR A 24 18.75 -35.11 18.11
C THR A 24 18.14 -34.63 16.79
N LYS A 25 16.94 -34.04 16.81
CA LYS A 25 16.54 -33.11 15.75
C LYS A 25 17.42 -31.88 15.86
N ASP A 26 18.59 -32.01 15.26
CA ASP A 26 19.61 -31.00 15.15
C ASP A 26 18.95 -29.77 14.52
N SER A 27 18.60 -28.80 15.37
CA SER A 27 17.87 -27.59 14.98
C SER A 27 18.64 -26.83 13.89
N LEU A 28 19.95 -27.08 13.79
CA LEU A 28 20.84 -26.63 12.73
C LEU A 28 20.45 -27.18 11.35
N VAL A 29 20.09 -28.47 11.27
CA VAL A 29 19.65 -29.14 10.03
C VAL A 29 18.31 -28.58 9.57
N ASP A 30 17.37 -28.36 10.50
CA ASP A 30 16.06 -27.76 10.21
C ASP A 30 16.16 -26.28 9.78
N GLU A 31 17.15 -25.53 10.28
CA GLU A 31 17.44 -24.18 9.79
C GLU A 31 18.09 -24.18 8.40
N LEU A 32 19.01 -25.12 8.13
CA LEU A 32 19.67 -25.25 6.83
C LEU A 32 18.74 -25.74 5.71
N THR A 33 17.78 -26.61 6.04
CA THR A 33 16.84 -27.19 5.06
C THR A 33 15.57 -26.37 4.84
N LYS A 34 15.32 -25.30 5.61
CA LYS A 34 14.13 -24.46 5.43
C LYS A 34 14.10 -23.83 4.02
N PRO A 35 13.06 -24.10 3.21
CA PRO A 35 12.97 -23.55 1.87
C PRO A 35 12.84 -22.03 1.92
N ARG A 36 13.62 -21.33 1.09
CA ARG A 36 13.57 -19.87 1.00
C ARG A 36 12.16 -19.42 0.62
N LYS A 37 11.63 -18.45 1.37
CA LYS A 37 10.36 -17.80 1.08
C LYS A 37 10.53 -16.90 -0.15
N ASN A 38 10.51 -17.49 -1.35
CA ASN A 38 10.52 -16.78 -2.64
C ASN A 38 9.19 -16.02 -2.82
N ARG A 39 9.06 -14.93 -2.06
CA ARG A 39 7.88 -14.08 -2.07
C ARG A 39 7.91 -13.25 -3.34
N ARG A 40 6.88 -13.41 -4.17
CA ARG A 40 6.70 -12.62 -5.39
C ARG A 40 6.70 -11.11 -5.08
N GLY A 41 7.27 -10.33 -5.98
CA GLY A 41 7.32 -8.86 -5.88
C GLY A 41 5.93 -8.21 -5.88
N GLN A 42 5.88 -6.91 -5.56
CA GLN A 42 4.62 -6.18 -5.37
C GLN A 42 3.69 -6.23 -6.59
N ARG A 43 4.22 -6.01 -7.79
CA ARG A 43 3.45 -6.11 -9.05
C ARG A 43 2.81 -7.47 -9.21
N ALA A 44 3.53 -8.51 -8.83
CA ALA A 44 3.11 -9.87 -9.02
C ALA A 44 2.05 -10.27 -7.97
N ARG A 45 2.10 -9.69 -6.76
CA ARG A 45 1.05 -9.80 -5.75
C ARG A 45 -0.22 -9.06 -6.18
N GLN A 46 -0.08 -7.86 -6.71
CA GLN A 46 -1.19 -7.08 -7.29
C GLN A 46 -1.87 -7.86 -8.42
N LYS A 47 -1.11 -8.46 -9.34
CA LYS A 47 -1.66 -9.32 -10.40
C LYS A 47 -2.42 -10.54 -9.85
N ILE A 48 -1.99 -11.14 -8.74
CA ILE A 48 -2.75 -12.24 -8.10
C ILE A 48 -4.07 -11.69 -7.55
N TRP A 49 -4.04 -10.53 -6.93
CA TRP A 49 -5.24 -9.88 -6.40
C TRP A 49 -6.21 -9.45 -7.50
N GLU A 50 -5.72 -8.88 -8.60
CA GLU A 50 -6.52 -8.58 -9.79
C GLU A 50 -7.16 -9.85 -10.34
N LYS A 51 -6.41 -10.95 -10.45
CA LYS A 51 -6.99 -12.23 -10.90
C LYS A 51 -8.02 -12.79 -9.93
N LYS A 52 -7.84 -12.61 -8.62
CA LYS A 52 -8.73 -13.13 -7.58
C LYS A 52 -10.02 -12.33 -7.42
N TYR A 53 -9.93 -11.02 -7.46
CA TYR A 53 -11.02 -10.11 -7.08
C TYR A 53 -11.47 -9.21 -8.23
N GLY A 54 -10.76 -9.23 -9.36
CA GLY A 54 -11.06 -8.40 -10.53
C GLY A 54 -11.08 -6.91 -10.15
N SER A 55 -12.21 -6.27 -10.46
CA SER A 55 -12.50 -4.89 -10.11
C SER A 55 -12.58 -4.63 -8.60
N GLY A 56 -12.86 -5.66 -7.80
CA GLY A 56 -12.89 -5.59 -6.33
C GLY A 56 -11.52 -5.64 -5.67
N ALA A 57 -10.43 -5.75 -6.43
CA ALA A 57 -9.09 -5.72 -5.86
C ALA A 57 -8.84 -4.36 -5.17
N LYS A 58 -8.40 -4.38 -3.90
CA LYS A 58 -8.30 -3.15 -3.08
C LYS A 58 -7.47 -2.04 -3.74
N HIS A 59 -6.39 -2.37 -4.45
CA HIS A 59 -5.59 -1.36 -5.13
C HIS A 59 -6.30 -0.79 -6.36
N VAL A 60 -7.09 -1.59 -7.07
CA VAL A 60 -7.91 -1.15 -8.21
C VAL A 60 -9.04 -0.24 -7.73
N VAL A 61 -9.76 -0.63 -6.67
CA VAL A 61 -10.81 0.19 -6.04
C VAL A 61 -10.23 1.54 -5.60
N LYS A 62 -9.10 1.53 -4.89
CA LYS A 62 -8.42 2.75 -4.45
C LYS A 62 -7.96 3.64 -5.60
N GLN A 63 -7.53 3.05 -6.72
CA GLN A 63 -7.19 3.82 -7.93
C GLN A 63 -8.43 4.49 -8.52
N HIS A 64 -9.56 3.80 -8.57
CA HIS A 64 -10.80 4.33 -9.10
C HIS A 64 -11.39 5.44 -8.22
N GLU A 65 -11.35 5.29 -6.89
CA GLU A 65 -11.74 6.33 -5.93
C GLU A 65 -10.93 7.61 -6.12
N ARG A 66 -9.60 7.48 -6.24
CA ARG A 66 -8.71 8.62 -6.50
C ARG A 66 -9.06 9.33 -7.81
N ALA A 67 -9.29 8.57 -8.88
CA ALA A 67 -9.66 9.13 -10.16
C ALA A 67 -11.00 9.90 -10.10
N LYS A 68 -11.98 9.39 -9.34
CA LYS A 68 -13.25 10.09 -9.10
C LYS A 68 -13.04 11.39 -8.33
N SER A 69 -12.29 11.36 -7.22
CA SER A 69 -12.03 12.56 -6.43
C SER A 69 -11.27 13.63 -7.21
N ASP A 70 -10.31 13.20 -8.06
CA ASP A 70 -9.57 14.14 -8.91
C ASP A 70 -10.49 14.77 -9.96
N ARG A 71 -11.40 13.99 -10.56
CA ARG A 71 -12.39 14.49 -11.52
C ARG A 71 -13.35 15.50 -10.88
N GLU A 72 -13.82 15.24 -9.67
CA GLU A 72 -14.68 16.15 -8.91
C GLU A 72 -13.96 17.45 -8.59
N ARG A 73 -12.70 17.38 -8.12
CA ARG A 73 -11.88 18.57 -7.87
C ARG A 73 -11.72 19.42 -9.13
N LEU A 74 -11.36 18.80 -10.26
CA LEU A 74 -11.19 19.47 -11.54
C LEU A 74 -12.49 20.15 -12.01
N ARG A 75 -13.63 19.50 -11.80
CA ARG A 75 -14.95 20.05 -12.14
C ARG A 75 -15.26 21.30 -11.31
N LEU A 76 -15.10 21.23 -9.99
CA LEU A 76 -15.34 22.37 -9.09
C LEU A 76 -14.43 23.55 -9.42
N GLU A 77 -13.15 23.29 -9.70
CA GLU A 77 -12.22 24.33 -10.13
C GLU A 77 -12.64 24.98 -11.46
N PHE A 78 -13.17 24.19 -12.39
CA PHE A 78 -13.66 24.70 -13.67
C PHE A 78 -14.91 25.57 -13.48
N GLU A 79 -15.89 25.09 -12.72
CA GLU A 79 -17.13 25.83 -12.40
C GLU A 79 -16.78 27.16 -11.71
N ALA A 80 -15.91 27.17 -10.70
CA ALA A 80 -15.46 28.39 -10.04
C ALA A 80 -14.72 29.36 -10.99
N ARG A 81 -13.96 28.84 -11.97
CA ARG A 81 -13.31 29.66 -13.00
C ARG A 81 -14.32 30.26 -13.97
N GLN A 82 -15.38 29.54 -14.34
CA GLN A 82 -16.45 30.05 -15.19
C GLN A 82 -17.24 31.14 -14.46
N GLU A 83 -17.68 30.88 -13.23
CA GLU A 83 -18.39 31.88 -12.42
C GLU A 83 -17.59 33.18 -12.25
N LYS A 84 -16.26 33.08 -12.06
CA LYS A 84 -15.40 34.27 -11.98
C LYS A 84 -15.35 35.04 -13.31
N ARG A 85 -15.36 34.35 -14.44
CA ARG A 85 -15.38 34.97 -15.78
C ARG A 85 -16.73 35.63 -16.02
N ASP A 86 -17.82 34.92 -15.74
CA ASP A 86 -19.18 35.39 -15.94
C ASP A 86 -19.47 36.60 -15.05
N ARG A 87 -19.09 36.55 -13.77
CA ARG A 87 -19.19 37.70 -12.87
C ARG A 87 -18.42 38.92 -13.39
N LYS A 88 -17.20 38.71 -13.89
CA LYS A 88 -16.39 39.79 -14.47
C LYS A 88 -17.01 40.35 -15.75
N GLN A 89 -17.65 39.50 -16.54
CA GLN A 89 -18.36 39.89 -17.75
C GLN A 89 -19.62 40.69 -17.41
N GLN A 90 -20.43 40.22 -16.45
CA GLN A 90 -21.60 40.94 -15.93
C GLN A 90 -21.21 42.31 -15.37
N GLU A 91 -20.14 42.40 -14.57
CA GLU A 91 -19.65 43.68 -14.06
C GLU A 91 -19.25 44.65 -15.18
N ARG A 92 -18.65 44.14 -16.27
CA ARG A 92 -18.31 44.96 -17.45
C ARG A 92 -19.56 45.45 -18.15
N GLU A 93 -20.52 44.58 -18.39
CA GLU A 93 -21.79 44.91 -19.03
C GLU A 93 -22.59 45.92 -18.20
N GLU A 94 -22.63 45.77 -16.88
CA GLU A 94 -23.24 46.75 -15.98
C GLU A 94 -22.54 48.11 -16.05
N ARG A 95 -21.20 48.13 -16.00
CA ARG A 95 -20.43 49.38 -16.17
C ARG A 95 -20.69 50.05 -17.51
N GLU A 96 -20.81 49.28 -18.59
CA GLU A 96 -21.15 49.79 -19.92
C GLU A 96 -22.57 50.34 -19.97
N LYS A 97 -23.55 49.66 -19.38
CA LYS A 97 -24.94 50.14 -19.26
C LYS A 97 -25.00 51.47 -18.49
N VAL A 98 -24.35 51.53 -17.32
CA VAL A 98 -24.28 52.77 -16.52
C VAL A 98 -23.62 53.90 -17.31
N ARG A 99 -22.56 53.61 -18.08
CA ARG A 99 -21.90 54.60 -18.95
C ARG A 99 -22.85 55.07 -20.06
N ALA A 100 -23.56 54.17 -20.72
CA ALA A 100 -24.51 54.49 -21.78
C ALA A 100 -25.68 55.34 -21.25
N GLU A 101 -26.24 55.00 -20.09
CA GLU A 101 -27.28 55.78 -19.42
C GLU A 101 -26.80 57.20 -19.07
N LYS A 102 -25.58 57.34 -18.55
CA LYS A 102 -24.98 58.66 -18.27
C LYS A 102 -24.82 59.49 -19.54
N MET A 103 -24.34 58.90 -20.63
CA MET A 103 -24.20 59.57 -21.92
C MET A 103 -25.57 60.02 -22.47
N LYS A 104 -26.58 59.16 -22.39
CA LYS A 104 -27.94 59.48 -22.82
C LYS A 104 -28.53 60.66 -22.02
N LYS A 105 -28.37 60.64 -20.69
CA LYS A 105 -28.83 61.72 -19.81
C LYS A 105 -28.09 63.05 -20.06
N GLN A 106 -26.84 62.99 -20.48
CA GLN A 106 -26.09 64.19 -20.87
C GLN A 106 -26.63 64.76 -22.18
N GLN A 107 -26.88 63.91 -23.19
CA GLN A 107 -27.49 64.32 -24.45
C GLN A 107 -28.90 64.91 -24.29
N GLU A 108 -29.69 64.41 -23.34
CA GLU A 108 -31.02 64.98 -23.03
C GLU A 108 -30.97 66.33 -22.29
N ARG A 109 -29.80 66.70 -21.75
CA ARG A 109 -29.59 67.96 -21.00
C ARG A 109 -29.03 69.09 -21.85
N GLU A 110 -28.38 68.78 -22.97
CA GLU A 110 -27.86 69.72 -23.97
C GLU A 110 -28.97 70.09 -24.97
#